data_AF-A0A316TXX4-F1
#
_entry.id   AF-A0A316TXX4-F1
#
_cell.length_a   1.000
_cell.length_b   1.000
_cell.length_c   1.000
_cell.angle_alpha   90.00
_cell.angle_beta   90.00
_cell.angle_gamma   90.00
#
_symmetry.space_group_name_H-M   'P 1'
#
loop_
_entity.id
_entity.type
_entity.pdbx_description
1 polymer ?
#
loop_
_entity_poly.entity_id
_entity_poly.type
_entity_poly.pdbx_seq_one_letter_code
_entity_poly.pdbx_strand_id
1 'polypeptide(L)'
;MMAHREVTQEQFEHLLDDVTYLQDEAEALKYVIDQVPYSETPPDQMSILDMLRYLDFLQVHHFRPVVEEVFSENRILSVTPLSEKEKDFQTATDSAEKEETDVFTVLKKIIKHRAALTNVVRKIPLIDWERELKDSDGNRKNLFTFASEMVSAERKILKEIADLVLIHQNEKLSNREINQKVEQRKSEMDQ
;
A
#
# COMPACT_ATOMS: atom_id res chain seq x y z
N MET A 1 -25.83 -17.99 -4.28
CA MET A 1 -25.12 -19.00 -5.08
C MET A 1 -24.07 -18.27 -5.90
N MET A 2 -22.80 -18.31 -5.48
CA MET A 2 -21.73 -17.83 -6.35
C MET A 2 -21.42 -18.92 -7.35
N ALA A 3 -21.42 -18.57 -8.64
CA ALA A 3 -20.93 -19.47 -9.68
C ALA A 3 -19.45 -19.75 -9.37
N HIS A 4 -19.09 -21.02 -9.17
CA HIS A 4 -17.69 -21.45 -9.20
C HIS A 4 -17.16 -21.16 -10.61
N ARG A 5 -16.58 -19.98 -10.79
CA ARG A 5 -15.87 -19.62 -12.00
C ARG A 5 -14.41 -19.92 -11.71
N GLU A 6 -13.91 -21.00 -12.32
CA GLU A 6 -12.51 -21.39 -12.22
C GLU A 6 -11.61 -20.19 -12.59
N VAL A 7 -10.62 -19.90 -11.75
CA VAL A 7 -9.58 -18.91 -12.01
C VAL A 7 -8.85 -19.33 -13.29
N THR A 8 -8.96 -18.48 -14.30
CA THR A 8 -8.31 -18.69 -15.59
C THR A 8 -6.85 -18.25 -15.54
N GLN A 9 -6.04 -18.78 -16.46
CA GLN A 9 -4.65 -18.36 -16.63
C GLN A 9 -4.54 -16.84 -16.91
N GLU A 10 -5.43 -16.29 -17.72
CA GLU A 10 -5.48 -14.85 -18.04
C GLU A 10 -5.74 -14.01 -16.77
N GLN A 11 -6.69 -14.42 -15.93
CA GLN A 11 -6.96 -13.74 -14.65
C GLN A 11 -5.76 -13.79 -13.71
N PHE A 12 -5.06 -14.93 -13.64
CA PHE A 12 -3.85 -15.06 -12.85
C PHE A 12 -2.71 -14.18 -13.37
N GLU A 13 -2.52 -14.11 -14.69
CA GLU A 13 -1.50 -13.26 -15.32
C GLU A 13 -1.77 -11.78 -15.02
N HIS A 14 -3.01 -11.33 -15.13
CA HIS A 14 -3.40 -9.97 -14.74
C HIS A 14 -3.14 -9.69 -13.26
N LEU A 15 -3.45 -10.63 -12.37
CA LEU A 15 -3.16 -10.49 -10.95
C LEU A 15 -1.64 -10.39 -10.70
N LEU A 16 -0.85 -11.23 -11.36
CA LEU A 16 0.61 -11.21 -11.22
C LEU A 16 1.23 -9.91 -11.74
N ASP A 17 0.74 -9.39 -12.86
CA ASP A 17 1.13 -8.09 -13.40
C ASP A 17 0.78 -6.98 -12.40
N ASP A 18 -0.43 -7.02 -11.84
CA ASP A 18 -0.88 -6.06 -10.84
C ASP A 18 -0.01 -6.09 -9.57
N VAL A 19 0.32 -7.28 -9.04
CA VAL A 19 1.22 -7.43 -7.89
C VAL A 19 2.62 -6.88 -8.19
N THR A 20 3.13 -7.14 -9.40
CA THR A 20 4.46 -6.69 -9.85
C THR A 20 4.48 -5.18 -10.01
N TYR A 21 3.47 -4.61 -10.66
CA TYR A 21 3.35 -3.17 -10.90
C TYR A 21 3.39 -2.36 -9.59
N LEU A 22 2.74 -2.86 -8.54
CA LEU A 22 2.77 -2.20 -7.24
C LEU A 22 4.18 -2.15 -6.60
N GLN A 23 5.07 -3.08 -6.94
CA GLN A 23 6.48 -3.00 -6.54
C GLN A 23 7.16 -1.83 -7.26
N ASP A 24 6.92 -1.69 -8.56
CA ASP A 24 7.46 -0.61 -9.38
C ASP A 24 6.96 0.76 -8.88
N GLU A 25 5.70 0.88 -8.45
CA GLU A 25 5.17 2.10 -7.84
C GLU A 25 5.90 2.48 -6.54
N ALA A 26 6.16 1.50 -5.67
CA ALA A 26 6.92 1.73 -4.45
C ALA A 26 8.38 2.11 -4.75
N GLU A 27 8.99 1.56 -5.81
CA GLU A 27 10.31 1.96 -6.29
C GLU A 27 10.33 3.38 -6.84
N ALA A 28 9.32 3.76 -7.63
CA ALA A 28 9.17 5.08 -8.22
C ALA A 28 9.02 6.16 -7.14
N LEU A 29 8.30 5.86 -6.05
CA LEU A 29 8.08 6.79 -4.94
C LEU A 29 9.40 7.27 -4.30
N LYS A 30 10.45 6.45 -4.29
CA LYS A 30 11.78 6.84 -3.76
C LYS A 30 12.38 8.09 -4.42
N TYR A 31 12.02 8.37 -5.68
CA TYR A 31 12.59 9.49 -6.43
C TYR A 31 11.89 10.82 -6.16
N VAL A 32 10.69 10.79 -5.55
CA VAL A 32 9.87 11.99 -5.34
C VAL A 32 9.62 12.28 -3.85
N ILE A 33 9.80 11.27 -2.98
CA ILE A 33 9.43 11.35 -1.57
C ILE A 33 10.27 12.35 -0.77
N ASP A 34 11.53 12.60 -1.14
CA ASP A 34 12.39 13.59 -0.49
C ASP A 34 12.03 15.04 -0.80
N GLN A 35 11.15 15.25 -1.79
CA GLN A 35 10.75 16.59 -2.23
C GLN A 35 9.53 17.13 -1.49
N VAL A 36 8.90 16.30 -0.65
CA VAL A 36 7.63 16.57 0.04
C VAL A 36 7.77 16.36 1.56
N PRO A 37 6.97 17.05 2.38
CA PRO A 37 7.00 16.88 3.83
C PRO A 37 6.28 15.58 4.25
N TYR A 38 6.92 14.44 4.03
CA TYR A 38 6.32 13.10 4.21
C TYR A 38 5.86 12.78 5.64
N SER A 39 6.39 13.47 6.65
CA SER A 39 6.01 13.31 8.06
C SER A 39 4.90 14.27 8.52
N GLU A 40 4.52 15.26 7.71
CA GLU A 40 3.43 16.16 8.06
C GLU A 40 2.09 15.45 7.89
N THR A 41 1.21 15.62 8.88
CA THR A 41 -0.12 15.01 8.90
C THR A 41 -1.15 16.04 8.43
N PRO A 42 -1.80 15.86 7.27
CA PRO A 42 -2.89 16.73 6.85
C PRO A 42 -4.09 16.60 7.80
N PRO A 43 -4.96 17.62 7.92
CA PRO A 43 -6.17 17.52 8.74
C PRO A 43 -7.02 16.30 8.34
N ASP A 44 -7.42 15.50 9.34
CA ASP A 44 -8.25 14.30 9.20
C ASP A 44 -7.68 13.19 8.28
N GLN A 45 -6.38 13.20 8.00
CA GLN A 45 -5.71 12.19 7.17
C GLN A 45 -4.41 11.70 7.80
N MET A 46 -3.93 10.54 7.35
CA MET A 46 -2.59 10.04 7.71
C MET A 46 -1.50 10.82 6.98
N SER A 47 -0.32 10.94 7.60
CA SER A 47 0.88 11.40 6.89
C SER A 47 1.30 10.38 5.83
N ILE A 48 2.08 10.80 4.82
CA ILE A 48 2.63 9.87 3.82
C ILE A 48 3.45 8.76 4.50
N LEU A 49 4.22 9.11 5.52
CA LEU A 49 5.00 8.15 6.29
C LEU A 49 4.10 7.11 6.99
N ASP A 50 2.99 7.52 7.57
CA ASP A 50 2.06 6.61 8.26
C ASP A 50 1.32 5.71 7.29
N MET A 51 0.92 6.22 6.12
CA MET A 51 0.38 5.38 5.05
C MET A 51 1.38 4.33 4.57
N LEU A 52 2.66 4.68 4.44
CA LEU A 52 3.71 3.73 4.07
C LEU A 52 3.94 2.69 5.16
N ARG A 53 3.95 3.10 6.43
CA ARG A 53 4.04 2.16 7.57
C ARG A 53 2.83 1.23 7.62
N TYR A 54 1.64 1.74 7.36
CA TYR A 54 0.43 0.94 7.30
C TYR A 54 0.50 -0.09 6.16
N LEU A 55 1.02 0.31 4.99
CA LEU A 55 1.24 -0.62 3.88
C LEU A 55 2.23 -1.72 4.25
N ASP A 56 3.38 -1.39 4.87
CA ASP A 56 4.34 -2.38 5.36
C ASP A 56 3.70 -3.32 6.39
N PHE A 57 2.92 -2.76 7.32
CA PHE A 57 2.19 -3.51 8.33
C PHE A 57 1.22 -4.53 7.70
N LEU A 58 0.41 -4.11 6.72
CA LEU A 58 -0.51 -5.00 6.02
C LEU A 58 0.23 -6.14 5.30
N GLN A 59 1.38 -5.85 4.68
CA GLN A 59 2.16 -6.89 4.02
C GLN A 59 2.69 -7.94 4.98
N VAL A 60 3.22 -7.51 6.13
CA VAL A 60 3.85 -8.41 7.11
C VAL A 60 2.81 -9.16 7.96
N HIS A 61 1.73 -8.49 8.36
CA HIS A 61 0.80 -8.99 9.37
C HIS A 61 -0.53 -9.47 8.82
N HIS A 62 -0.77 -9.32 7.51
CA HIS A 62 -2.03 -9.72 6.91
C HIS A 62 -1.84 -10.46 5.59
N PHE A 63 -1.26 -9.82 4.59
CA PHE A 63 -1.24 -10.38 3.23
C PHE A 63 -0.31 -11.58 3.08
N ARG A 64 0.96 -11.40 3.43
CA ARG A 64 1.96 -12.47 3.27
C ARG A 64 1.63 -13.70 4.13
N PRO A 65 1.26 -13.57 5.42
CA PRO A 65 0.87 -14.73 6.22
C PRO A 65 -0.29 -15.51 5.60
N VAL A 66 -1.35 -14.83 5.13
CA VAL A 66 -2.50 -15.52 4.53
C VAL A 66 -2.11 -16.27 3.25
N VAL A 67 -1.31 -15.63 2.39
CA VAL A 67 -0.83 -16.25 1.15
C VAL A 67 0.13 -17.41 1.43
N GLU A 68 0.96 -17.36 2.47
CA GLU A 68 1.88 -18.46 2.80
C GLU A 68 1.18 -19.60 3.57
N GLU A 69 0.27 -19.28 4.51
CA GLU A 69 -0.37 -20.25 5.40
C GLU A 69 -1.42 -21.12 4.70
N VAL A 70 -2.10 -20.60 3.68
CA VAL A 70 -3.13 -21.33 2.91
C VAL A 70 -2.59 -22.62 2.26
N PHE A 71 -1.26 -22.73 2.12
CA PHE A 71 -0.56 -23.92 1.63
C PHE A 71 -0.06 -24.85 2.73
N SER A 72 0.14 -24.32 3.93
CA SER A 72 0.66 -25.08 5.07
C SER A 72 -0.43 -25.88 5.78
N GLU A 73 -1.69 -25.47 5.65
CA GLU A 73 -2.82 -26.07 6.36
C GLU A 73 -3.79 -26.79 5.40
N ASN A 74 -4.32 -27.93 5.83
CA ASN A 74 -5.39 -28.65 5.12
C ASN A 74 -6.80 -28.14 5.47
N ARG A 75 -6.91 -27.12 6.32
CA ARG A 75 -8.19 -26.53 6.77
C ARG A 75 -8.42 -25.18 6.11
N ILE A 76 -9.69 -24.76 6.04
CA ILE A 76 -10.06 -23.41 5.60
C ILE A 76 -9.44 -22.40 6.57
N LEU A 77 -8.58 -21.53 6.05
CA LEU A 77 -7.92 -20.49 6.84
C LEU A 77 -8.91 -19.38 7.18
N SER A 78 -8.88 -18.92 8.44
CA SER A 78 -9.67 -17.76 8.85
C SER A 78 -8.88 -16.48 8.62
N VAL A 79 -9.50 -15.49 7.97
CA VAL A 79 -8.85 -14.26 7.57
C VAL A 79 -9.55 -13.07 8.22
N THR A 80 -8.79 -12.26 8.94
CA THR A 80 -9.27 -11.01 9.54
C THR A 80 -9.63 -9.99 8.45
N PRO A 81 -10.76 -9.29 8.53
CA PRO A 81 -11.08 -8.20 7.60
C PRO A 81 -10.07 -7.04 7.66
N LEU A 82 -9.88 -6.34 6.54
CA LEU A 82 -8.97 -5.18 6.47
C LEU A 82 -9.35 -4.06 7.47
N SER A 83 -10.64 -3.85 7.71
CA SER A 83 -11.12 -2.84 8.67
C SER A 83 -10.72 -3.13 10.11
N GLU A 84 -10.52 -4.39 10.48
CA GLU A 84 -9.98 -4.77 11.77
C GLU A 84 -8.46 -4.55 11.82
N LYS A 85 -7.75 -4.77 10.69
CA LYS A 85 -6.31 -4.51 10.58
C LYS A 85 -5.90 -3.06 10.69
N GLU A 86 -6.76 -2.14 10.26
CA GLU A 86 -6.57 -0.71 10.48
C GLU A 86 -6.54 -0.36 11.98
N LYS A 87 -7.42 -0.99 12.78
CA LYS A 87 -7.43 -0.82 14.24
C LYS A 87 -6.22 -1.46 14.92
N ASP A 88 -5.81 -2.63 14.45
CA ASP A 88 -4.59 -3.30 14.92
C ASP A 88 -3.37 -2.40 14.70
N PHE A 89 -3.28 -1.78 13.51
CA PHE A 89 -2.22 -0.83 13.18
C PHE A 89 -2.24 0.37 14.13
N GLN A 90 -3.39 1.04 14.29
CA GLN A 90 -3.51 2.19 15.19
C GLN A 90 -3.10 1.85 16.63
N THR A 91 -3.49 0.68 17.12
CA THR A 91 -3.11 0.21 18.46
C THR A 91 -1.60 -0.02 18.57
N ALA A 92 -0.98 -0.57 17.52
CA ALA A 92 0.45 -0.81 17.47
C ALA A 92 1.26 0.48 17.42
N THR A 93 0.81 1.48 16.66
CA THR A 93 1.46 2.80 16.55
C THR A 93 1.35 3.59 17.86
N ASP A 94 0.18 3.56 18.52
CA ASP A 94 -0.05 4.28 19.78
C ASP A 94 0.80 3.73 20.95
N SER A 95 1.23 2.47 20.85
CA SER A 95 1.98 1.76 21.89
C SER A 95 3.50 1.72 21.66
N ALA A 96 3.98 2.11 20.48
CA ALA A 96 5.39 1.93 20.09
C ALA A 96 6.21 3.22 20.25
N GLU A 97 7.10 3.27 21.25
CA GLU A 97 8.00 4.41 21.51
C GLU A 97 9.12 4.63 20.46
N LYS A 98 9.20 3.80 19.41
CA LYS A 98 10.21 3.92 18.34
C LYS A 98 9.65 3.46 17.00
N GLU A 99 8.81 4.28 16.40
CA GLU A 99 8.47 4.07 15.00
C GLU A 99 9.66 4.42 14.09
N GLU A 100 9.88 3.65 13.03
CA GLU A 100 10.88 3.93 12.00
C GLU A 100 10.54 5.28 11.34
N THR A 101 11.28 6.35 11.66
CA THR A 101 11.02 7.70 11.13
C THR A 101 11.62 7.92 9.74
N ASP A 102 12.54 7.06 9.31
CA ASP A 102 13.17 7.18 7.99
C ASP A 102 12.29 6.55 6.90
N VAL A 103 11.68 7.42 6.09
CA VAL A 103 10.82 7.03 4.97
C VAL A 103 11.54 6.13 3.95
N PHE A 104 12.83 6.33 3.74
CA PHE A 104 13.60 5.49 2.81
C PHE A 104 13.78 4.07 3.34
N THR A 105 13.94 3.93 4.65
CA THR A 105 14.02 2.62 5.30
C THR A 105 12.69 1.90 5.23
N VAL A 106 11.57 2.59 5.45
CA VAL A 106 10.21 2.03 5.27
C VAL A 106 10.00 1.59 3.82
N LEU A 107 10.30 2.43 2.82
CA LEU A 107 10.19 2.09 1.40
C LEU A 107 11.05 0.89 1.01
N LYS A 108 12.28 0.78 1.54
CA LYS A 108 13.14 -0.38 1.32
C LYS A 108 12.52 -1.67 1.88
N LYS A 109 11.87 -1.62 3.05
CA LYS A 109 11.17 -2.78 3.64
C LYS A 109 10.00 -3.19 2.76
N ILE A 110 9.13 -2.25 2.38
CA ILE A 110 8.01 -2.48 1.47
C ILE A 110 8.48 -3.17 0.19
N ILE A 111 9.45 -2.59 -0.53
CA ILE A 111 9.92 -3.16 -1.80
C ILE A 111 10.46 -4.58 -1.62
N LYS A 112 11.19 -4.84 -0.52
CA LYS A 112 11.70 -6.17 -0.21
C LYS A 112 10.55 -7.16 0.08
N HIS A 113 9.56 -6.75 0.88
CA HIS A 113 8.41 -7.58 1.23
C HIS A 113 7.54 -7.87 0.00
N ARG A 114 7.35 -6.88 -0.88
CA ARG A 114 6.69 -7.05 -2.19
C ARG A 114 7.43 -8.02 -3.08
N ALA A 115 8.73 -7.87 -3.25
CA ALA A 115 9.52 -8.80 -4.07
C ALA A 115 9.41 -10.24 -3.53
N ALA A 116 9.39 -10.43 -2.21
CA ALA A 116 9.14 -11.74 -1.61
C ALA A 116 7.73 -12.25 -1.93
N LEU A 117 6.70 -11.42 -1.77
CA LEU A 117 5.31 -11.78 -2.07
C LEU A 117 5.10 -12.12 -3.55
N THR A 118 5.61 -11.30 -4.48
CA THR A 118 5.56 -11.56 -5.93
C THR A 118 6.17 -12.93 -6.27
N ASN A 119 7.29 -13.27 -5.62
CA ASN A 119 7.94 -14.56 -5.81
C ASN A 119 7.10 -15.74 -5.27
N VAL A 120 6.35 -15.53 -4.18
CA VAL A 120 5.41 -16.53 -3.67
C VAL A 120 4.24 -16.68 -4.62
N VAL A 121 3.56 -15.58 -4.96
CA VAL A 121 2.41 -15.52 -5.89
C VAL A 121 2.71 -16.23 -7.20
N ARG A 122 3.88 -15.98 -7.81
CA ARG A 122 4.30 -16.59 -9.07
C ARG A 122 4.44 -18.11 -9.01
N LYS A 123 4.71 -18.68 -7.83
CA LYS A 123 4.96 -20.12 -7.64
C LYS A 123 3.70 -20.89 -7.29
N ILE A 124 2.59 -20.21 -7.03
CA ILE A 124 1.32 -20.86 -6.68
C ILE A 124 0.75 -21.54 -7.94
N PRO A 125 0.49 -22.85 -7.92
CA PRO A 125 -0.19 -23.54 -9.01
C PRO A 125 -1.59 -22.95 -9.25
N LEU A 126 -2.01 -22.87 -10.51
CA LEU A 126 -3.29 -22.23 -10.90
C LEU A 126 -4.49 -22.77 -10.08
N ILE A 127 -4.52 -24.09 -9.85
CA ILE A 127 -5.60 -24.75 -9.09
C ILE A 127 -5.70 -24.31 -7.63
N ASP A 128 -4.59 -23.92 -7.01
CA ASP A 128 -4.58 -23.56 -5.59
C ASP A 128 -5.11 -22.14 -5.33
N TRP A 129 -5.29 -21.33 -6.38
CA TRP A 129 -5.94 -20.03 -6.28
C TRP A 129 -7.43 -20.12 -5.90
N GLU A 130 -8.02 -21.30 -6.05
CA GLU A 130 -9.40 -21.62 -5.66
C GLU A 130 -9.55 -22.03 -4.20
N ARG A 131 -8.46 -22.10 -3.43
CA ARG A 131 -8.53 -22.46 -2.01
C ARG A 131 -9.40 -21.49 -1.24
N GLU A 132 -10.35 -22.03 -0.49
CA GLU A 132 -11.29 -21.25 0.30
C GLU A 132 -10.64 -20.64 1.55
N LEU A 133 -10.99 -19.40 1.79
CA LEU A 133 -10.72 -18.60 2.98
C LEU A 133 -12.06 -18.22 3.60
N LYS A 134 -12.09 -18.05 4.91
CA LYS A 134 -13.29 -17.65 5.66
C LYS A 134 -13.01 -16.38 6.45
N ASP A 135 -13.81 -15.34 6.28
CA ASP A 135 -13.68 -14.14 7.12
C ASP A 135 -14.28 -14.34 8.53
N SER A 136 -14.13 -13.34 9.40
CA SER A 136 -14.65 -13.37 10.78
C SER A 136 -16.18 -13.46 10.84
N ASP A 137 -16.89 -12.89 9.86
CA ASP A 137 -18.35 -12.96 9.71
C ASP A 137 -18.83 -14.31 9.13
N GLY A 138 -17.90 -15.11 8.65
CA GLY A 138 -18.11 -16.44 8.10
C GLY A 138 -18.45 -16.50 6.62
N ASN A 139 -18.29 -15.38 5.90
CA ASN A 139 -18.32 -15.37 4.46
C ASN A 139 -17.10 -16.10 3.91
N ARG A 140 -17.28 -16.74 2.75
CA ARG A 140 -16.22 -17.45 2.05
C ARG A 140 -15.77 -16.67 0.83
N LYS A 141 -14.47 -16.65 0.60
CA LYS A 141 -13.83 -16.17 -0.63
C LYS A 141 -12.65 -17.06 -0.96
N ASN A 142 -12.26 -17.14 -2.23
CA ASN A 142 -11.05 -17.88 -2.58
C ASN A 142 -9.80 -17.00 -2.45
N LEU A 143 -8.63 -17.64 -2.52
CA LEU A 143 -7.34 -16.97 -2.44
C LEU A 143 -7.17 -15.91 -3.55
N PHE A 144 -7.69 -16.17 -4.76
CA PHE A 144 -7.65 -15.21 -5.86
C PHE A 144 -8.40 -13.91 -5.54
N THR A 145 -9.63 -14.02 -5.03
CA THR A 145 -10.42 -12.86 -4.60
C THR A 145 -9.71 -12.12 -3.49
N PHE A 146 -9.18 -12.82 -2.49
CA PHE A 146 -8.40 -12.19 -1.41
C PHE A 146 -7.18 -11.42 -1.93
N ALA A 147 -6.39 -12.01 -2.82
CA ALA A 147 -5.22 -11.35 -3.39
C ALA A 147 -5.59 -10.16 -4.29
N SER A 148 -6.71 -10.23 -5.02
CA SER A 148 -7.22 -9.12 -5.81
C SER A 148 -7.71 -7.95 -4.95
N GLU A 149 -8.37 -8.25 -3.82
CA GLU A 149 -8.78 -7.24 -2.83
C GLU A 149 -7.55 -6.58 -2.18
N MET A 150 -6.52 -7.37 -1.84
CA MET A 150 -5.23 -6.87 -1.36
C MET A 150 -4.62 -5.86 -2.34
N VAL A 151 -4.46 -6.25 -3.60
CA VAL A 151 -3.91 -5.37 -4.65
C VAL A 151 -4.71 -4.07 -4.74
N SER A 152 -6.03 -4.19 -4.71
CA SER A 152 -6.93 -3.03 -4.81
C SER A 152 -6.78 -2.09 -3.61
N ALA A 153 -6.64 -2.64 -2.39
CA ALA A 153 -6.44 -1.87 -1.18
C ALA A 153 -5.08 -1.14 -1.19
N GLU A 154 -4.01 -1.82 -1.58
CA GLU A 154 -2.68 -1.21 -1.67
C GLU A 154 -2.60 -0.14 -2.76
N ARG A 155 -3.20 -0.38 -3.94
CA ARG A 155 -3.32 0.63 -5.01
C ARG A 155 -4.00 1.90 -4.52
N LYS A 156 -5.05 1.76 -3.70
CA LYS A 156 -5.76 2.90 -3.13
C LYS A 156 -4.83 3.73 -2.23
N ILE A 157 -4.07 3.09 -1.34
CA ILE A 157 -3.12 3.77 -0.45
C ILE A 157 -2.00 4.46 -1.25
N LEU A 158 -1.41 3.77 -2.24
CA LEU A 158 -0.36 4.34 -3.08
C LEU A 158 -0.86 5.53 -3.91
N LYS A 159 -2.12 5.47 -4.39
CA LYS A 159 -2.76 6.60 -5.05
C LYS A 159 -2.94 7.79 -4.12
N GLU A 160 -3.41 7.57 -2.89
CA GLU A 160 -3.55 8.63 -1.88
C GLU A 160 -2.19 9.30 -1.58
N ILE A 161 -1.12 8.51 -1.48
CA ILE A 161 0.25 9.03 -1.36
C ILE A 161 0.64 9.87 -2.59
N ALA A 162 0.39 9.37 -3.80
CA ALA A 162 0.72 10.09 -5.04
C ALA A 162 -0.04 11.42 -5.15
N ASP A 163 -1.31 11.45 -4.76
CA ASP A 163 -2.13 12.66 -4.74
C ASP A 163 -1.56 13.69 -3.75
N LEU A 164 -1.14 13.29 -2.56
CA LEU A 164 -0.47 14.17 -1.59
C LEU A 164 0.87 14.70 -2.09
N VAL A 165 1.67 13.84 -2.73
CA VAL A 165 2.93 14.26 -3.35
C VAL A 165 2.67 15.36 -4.39
N LEU A 166 1.65 15.18 -5.24
CA LEU A 166 1.28 16.14 -6.28
C LEU A 166 0.78 17.46 -5.68
N ILE A 167 -0.03 17.42 -4.62
CA ILE A 167 -0.51 18.61 -3.90
C ILE A 167 0.68 19.43 -3.40
N HIS A 168 1.62 18.81 -2.69
CA HIS A 168 2.79 19.52 -2.15
C HIS A 168 3.71 20.08 -3.25
N GLN A 169 3.89 19.35 -4.36
CA GLN A 169 4.67 19.86 -5.49
C GLN A 169 4.01 21.10 -6.11
N ASN A 170 2.69 21.10 -6.26
CA ASN A 170 1.94 22.24 -6.80
C ASN A 170 1.97 23.45 -5.86
N GLU A 171 1.82 23.26 -4.55
CA GLU A 171 1.94 24.31 -3.55
C GLU A 171 3.32 24.97 -3.58
N LYS A 172 4.39 24.16 -3.71
CA LYS A 172 5.77 24.65 -3.82
C LYS A 172 5.99 25.49 -5.07
N LEU A 173 5.40 25.11 -6.21
CA LEU A 173 5.47 25.89 -7.45
C LEU A 173 4.70 27.20 -7.31
N SER A 174 3.47 27.17 -6.80
CA SER A 174 2.64 28.35 -6.57
C SER A 174 3.32 29.35 -5.63
N ASN A 175 3.89 28.88 -4.51
CA ASN A 175 4.61 29.73 -3.55
C ASN A 175 5.85 30.38 -4.17
N ARG A 176 6.57 29.67 -5.05
CA ARG A 176 7.71 30.24 -5.80
C ARG A 176 7.26 31.37 -6.72
N GLU A 177 6.17 31.18 -7.47
CA GLU A 177 5.64 32.22 -8.37
C GLU A 177 5.16 33.45 -7.60
N ILE A 178 4.51 33.27 -6.45
CA ILE A 178 4.07 34.36 -5.59
C ILE A 178 5.28 35.14 -5.06
N ASN A 179 6.30 34.44 -4.55
CA ASN A 179 7.50 35.08 -4.01
C ASN A 179 8.26 35.88 -5.08
N GLN A 180 8.40 35.33 -6.30
CA GLN A 180 9.00 36.06 -7.42
C GLN A 180 8.24 37.34 -7.78
N LYS A 181 6.90 37.29 -7.81
CA LYS A 181 6.07 38.48 -8.06
C LYS A 181 6.19 39.52 -6.94
N VAL A 182 6.31 39.08 -5.69
CA VAL A 182 6.50 39.98 -4.53
C VAL A 182 7.88 40.65 -4.57
N GLU A 183 8.93 39.90 -4.90
CA GLU A 183 10.30 40.43 -5.05
C GLU A 183 10.40 41.45 -6.18
N GLN A 184 9.80 41.16 -7.34
CA GLN A 184 9.75 42.09 -8.48
C GLN A 184 9.08 43.42 -8.09
N ARG A 185 7.91 43.35 -7.43
CA ARG A 185 7.19 44.56 -6.98
C ARG A 185 7.99 45.37 -5.95
N LYS A 186 8.72 44.72 -5.05
CA LYS A 186 9.61 45.42 -4.09
C LYS A 186 10.75 46.12 -4.81
N SER A 187 11.39 45.46 -5.78
CA SER A 187 12.47 46.06 -6.56
C SER A 187 12.03 47.25 -7.43
N GLU A 188 10.76 47.29 -7.85
CA GLU A 188 10.17 48.42 -8.59
C GLU A 188 9.76 49.59 -7.69
N MET A 189 9.51 49.36 -6.39
CA MET A 189 9.18 50.41 -5.43
C MET A 189 10.41 51.09 -4.81
N ASP A 190 11.57 50.42 -4.86
CA ASP A 190 12.85 50.93 -4.33
C ASP A 190 13.69 51.67 -5.40
N GLN A 191 13.14 51.90 -6.60
CA GLN A 191 13.71 52.72 -7.70
C GLN A 191 12.96 54.04 -7.87
#